data_AF-A0A7S4QXL7-F1
#
_entry.id   AF-A0A7S4QXL7-F1
#
_cell.length_a   1.000
_cell.length_b   1.000
_cell.length_c   1.000
_cell.angle_alpha   90.00
_cell.angle_beta   90.00
_cell.angle_gamma   90.00
#
_symmetry.space_group_name_H-M   'P 1'
#
loop_
_entity.id
_entity.type
_entity.pdbx_description
1 polymer ?
#
loop_
_entity_poly.entity_id
_entity_poly.type
_entity_poly.pdbx_seq_one_letter_code
_entity_poly.pdbx_strand_id
1 'polypeptide(L)'
;KRQRPSSFPPLSSPTPSPSSKCVAAMDEPLAAWICLLLAMIWGVCTGSRARQEGLKRTFGRCAPAVQWYNVTFVLLLLLLLRTLFDIVYFEYVGDRFLSWDAYRHALDPNITHIPLTRDEGDFDHGSLVIPTWIRWISLLSPVAGLAAFAYAAYQVIEGIVFSDRDDEKPVQRFLHMVVLGMPLLYIVMALRATIRQWAVMTGSCWLPYRDTTMPLEQRQDLWTYLKRAEISTYTQDLEVASGFQFFAVFCFGQVCSQALREVVSNNVVADPEDQLEGSLRLSSGTSSEQIPAGGTDIDKDKDILLQLGIMGIHSFVILGAAKTIMNMFIAVASISQEWQVRIEPLQQTVMHAVDPVFLFATILSVINMLLLGRMEKVSQILPNINTKFNATRALLLIGQGQLAVLRAATTDHGGSRILKAMKQISYLSHVKWWFTMNQARLLHSSLLCFECLIVVILNAWTWKPIKSKSAATVAEAREDPRKTPLLLEN
;
A
#
# COMPACT_ATOMS: atom_id res chain seq x y z
N LYS A 1 23.01 76.83 9.48
CA LYS A 1 21.69 76.18 9.65
C LYS A 1 21.33 75.44 8.36
N ARG A 2 21.12 74.12 8.46
CA ARG A 2 20.58 73.16 7.46
C ARG A 2 21.51 72.69 6.32
N GLN A 3 22.28 71.65 6.62
CA GLN A 3 22.67 70.62 5.65
C GLN A 3 21.49 69.66 5.45
N ARG A 4 21.16 69.33 4.19
CA ARG A 4 20.21 68.26 3.83
C ARG A 4 20.96 66.92 3.81
N PRO A 5 20.43 65.85 4.42
CA PRO A 5 21.02 64.53 4.30
C PRO A 5 20.66 63.91 2.94
N SER A 6 21.65 63.17 2.45
CA SER A 6 21.75 62.43 1.21
C SER A 6 20.71 61.32 1.06
N SER A 7 20.19 61.23 -0.17
CA SER A 7 19.70 60.05 -0.89
C SER A 7 19.67 58.71 -0.13
N PHE A 8 18.46 58.19 0.07
CA PHE A 8 18.21 56.78 0.36
C PHE A 8 18.76 55.89 -0.77
N PRO A 9 19.42 54.75 -0.45
CA PRO A 9 19.77 53.76 -1.46
C PRO A 9 18.49 53.14 -2.04
N PRO A 10 18.50 52.71 -3.32
CA PRO A 10 17.36 52.03 -3.92
C PRO A 10 17.06 50.74 -3.13
N LEU A 11 15.79 50.51 -2.79
CA LEU A 11 15.33 49.21 -2.30
C LEU A 11 15.72 48.17 -3.35
N SER A 12 16.74 47.37 -3.05
CA SER A 12 17.03 46.14 -3.78
C SER A 12 15.77 45.29 -3.75
N SER A 13 15.24 44.97 -4.93
CA SER A 13 14.14 44.02 -5.10
C SER A 13 14.40 42.80 -4.22
N PRO A 14 13.42 42.33 -3.42
CA PRO A 14 13.61 41.20 -2.53
C PRO A 14 14.10 40.02 -3.36
N THR A 15 15.36 39.60 -3.12
CA THR A 15 15.88 38.35 -3.65
C THR A 15 14.86 37.27 -3.32
N PRO A 16 14.40 36.48 -4.31
CA PRO A 16 13.39 35.45 -4.08
C PRO A 16 13.85 34.60 -2.91
N SER A 17 13.01 34.55 -1.88
CA SER A 17 13.34 33.83 -0.65
C SER A 17 13.71 32.39 -1.03
N PRO A 18 14.75 31.80 -0.40
CA PRO A 18 15.18 30.43 -0.66
C PRO A 18 14.03 29.41 -0.54
N SER A 19 12.93 29.76 0.13
CA SER A 19 11.68 28.99 0.16
C SER A 19 11.09 28.67 -1.22
N SER A 20 11.24 29.54 -2.22
CA SER A 20 10.60 29.35 -3.54
C SER A 20 11.15 28.15 -4.33
N LYS A 21 12.45 27.84 -4.21
CA LYS A 21 13.07 26.69 -4.89
C LYS A 21 12.78 25.36 -4.19
N CYS A 22 12.69 25.37 -2.85
CA CYS A 22 12.33 24.18 -2.08
C CYS A 22 10.91 23.68 -2.40
N VAL A 23 9.96 24.58 -2.66
CA VAL A 23 8.56 24.22 -2.92
C VAL A 23 8.42 23.33 -4.15
N ALA A 24 9.18 23.58 -5.21
CA ALA A 24 9.08 22.82 -6.47
C ALA A 24 9.49 21.33 -6.33
N ALA A 25 10.32 20.98 -5.33
CA ALA A 25 10.73 19.59 -5.11
C ALA A 25 9.62 18.73 -4.46
N MET A 26 8.61 19.37 -3.85
CA MET A 26 7.52 18.70 -3.12
C MET A 26 6.27 18.45 -3.96
N ASP A 27 6.26 18.87 -5.22
CA ASP A 27 5.09 18.69 -6.11
C ASP A 27 4.95 17.25 -6.62
N GLU A 28 6.02 16.44 -6.59
CA GLU A 28 6.04 15.13 -7.23
C GLU A 28 5.13 14.08 -6.54
N PRO A 29 5.11 13.92 -5.19
CA PRO A 29 4.18 13.01 -4.52
C PRO A 29 2.73 13.46 -4.68
N LEU A 30 2.48 14.77 -4.63
CA LEU A 30 1.15 15.35 -4.87
C LEU A 30 0.70 15.06 -6.31
N ALA A 31 1.57 15.23 -7.29
CA ALA A 31 1.30 14.90 -8.69
C ALA A 31 1.01 13.40 -8.85
N ALA A 32 1.78 12.51 -8.20
CA ALA A 32 1.51 11.09 -8.20
C ALA A 32 0.11 10.78 -7.63
N TRP A 33 -0.26 11.39 -6.51
CA TRP A 33 -1.59 11.27 -5.91
C TRP A 33 -2.70 11.75 -6.84
N ILE A 34 -2.55 12.95 -7.40
CA ILE A 34 -3.53 13.53 -8.33
C ILE A 34 -3.69 12.60 -9.53
N CYS A 35 -2.59 12.11 -10.10
CA CYS A 35 -2.64 11.20 -11.24
C CYS A 35 -3.30 9.86 -10.89
N LEU A 36 -3.03 9.30 -9.70
CA LEU A 36 -3.69 8.07 -9.22
C LEU A 36 -5.18 8.29 -8.96
N LEU A 37 -5.55 9.43 -8.36
CA LEU A 37 -6.94 9.80 -8.11
C LEU A 37 -7.69 10.01 -9.43
N LEU A 38 -7.08 10.70 -10.40
CA LEU A 38 -7.62 10.84 -11.75
C LEU A 38 -7.75 9.48 -12.44
N ALA A 39 -6.78 8.58 -12.30
CA ALA A 39 -6.86 7.23 -12.84
C ALA A 39 -7.96 6.39 -12.18
N MET A 40 -8.18 6.53 -10.87
CA MET A 40 -9.29 5.90 -10.15
C MET A 40 -10.65 6.45 -10.58
N ILE A 41 -10.79 7.78 -10.66
CA ILE A 41 -12.00 8.43 -11.18
C ILE A 41 -12.26 7.97 -12.61
N TRP A 42 -11.22 7.93 -13.44
CA TRP A 42 -11.31 7.42 -14.81
C TRP A 42 -11.75 5.95 -14.84
N GLY A 43 -11.25 5.11 -13.94
CA GLY A 43 -11.68 3.72 -13.79
C GLY A 43 -13.16 3.60 -13.41
N VAL A 44 -13.65 4.41 -12.46
CA VAL A 44 -15.07 4.47 -12.11
C VAL A 44 -15.91 4.98 -13.29
N CYS A 45 -15.45 6.03 -13.96
CA CYS A 45 -16.12 6.60 -15.13
C CYS A 45 -16.15 5.62 -16.30
N THR A 46 -15.15 4.76 -16.49
CA THR A 46 -15.09 3.80 -17.62
C THR A 46 -15.49 2.37 -17.24
N GLY A 47 -15.88 2.11 -15.99
CA GLY A 47 -16.21 0.77 -15.52
C GLY A 47 -17.47 0.15 -16.13
N SER A 48 -18.38 0.98 -16.68
CA SER A 48 -19.62 0.48 -17.31
C SER A 48 -19.35 -0.15 -18.67
N ARG A 49 -19.92 -1.33 -18.93
CA ARG A 49 -19.83 -2.05 -20.21
C ARG A 49 -20.23 -1.16 -21.40
N ALA A 50 -21.31 -0.40 -21.28
CA ALA A 50 -21.77 0.52 -22.33
C ALA A 50 -20.72 1.61 -22.63
N ARG A 51 -20.02 2.11 -21.61
CA ARG A 51 -18.96 3.12 -21.79
C ARG A 51 -17.69 2.50 -22.36
N GLN A 52 -17.35 1.27 -21.99
CA GLN A 52 -16.24 0.53 -22.61
C GLN A 52 -16.51 0.25 -24.09
N GLU A 53 -17.74 -0.11 -24.46
CA GLU A 53 -18.16 -0.27 -25.85
C GLU A 53 -18.11 1.06 -26.60
N GLY A 54 -18.54 2.16 -25.96
CA GLY A 54 -18.37 3.52 -26.49
C GLY A 54 -16.90 3.85 -26.74
N LEU A 55 -16.01 3.57 -25.77
CA LEU A 55 -14.57 3.78 -25.89
C LEU A 55 -13.99 2.98 -27.06
N LYS A 56 -14.42 1.71 -27.22
CA LYS A 56 -14.04 0.85 -28.34
C LYS A 56 -14.50 1.40 -29.68
N ARG A 57 -15.72 1.95 -29.76
CA ARG A 57 -16.25 2.59 -30.98
C ARG A 57 -15.48 3.87 -31.32
N THR A 58 -15.17 4.70 -30.33
CA THR A 58 -14.50 6.00 -30.55
C THR A 58 -13.01 5.86 -30.87
N PHE A 59 -12.28 5.00 -30.15
CA PHE A 59 -10.82 4.87 -30.29
C PHE A 59 -10.37 3.68 -31.13
N GLY A 60 -11.28 2.80 -31.56
CA GLY A 60 -10.98 1.64 -32.40
C GLY A 60 -9.87 0.76 -31.81
N ARG A 61 -8.79 0.57 -32.59
CA ARG A 61 -7.62 -0.23 -32.19
C ARG A 61 -6.84 0.38 -31.00
N CYS A 62 -6.98 1.68 -30.74
CA CYS A 62 -6.32 2.36 -29.62
C CYS A 62 -7.11 2.28 -28.32
N ALA A 63 -8.33 1.74 -28.33
CA ALA A 63 -9.18 1.66 -27.15
C ALA A 63 -8.49 0.97 -25.95
N PRO A 64 -7.69 -0.10 -26.10
CA PRO A 64 -6.94 -0.68 -24.99
C PRO A 64 -6.01 0.33 -24.31
N ALA A 65 -5.29 1.17 -25.06
CA ALA A 65 -4.34 2.12 -24.50
C ALA A 65 -4.99 3.17 -23.58
N VAL A 66 -6.27 3.47 -23.81
CA VAL A 66 -7.05 4.45 -23.03
C VAL A 66 -7.79 3.80 -21.85
N GLN A 67 -7.74 2.46 -21.73
CA GLN A 67 -8.34 1.78 -20.58
C GLN A 67 -7.60 2.16 -19.29
N TRP A 68 -8.35 2.35 -18.22
CA TRP A 68 -7.85 2.91 -16.97
C TRP A 68 -6.66 2.12 -16.40
N TYR A 69 -6.64 0.79 -16.51
CA TYR A 69 -5.54 -0.02 -16.01
C TYR A 69 -4.25 0.19 -16.82
N ASN A 70 -4.34 0.41 -18.13
CA ASN A 70 -3.17 0.71 -18.97
C ASN A 70 -2.63 2.11 -18.68
N VAL A 71 -3.52 3.09 -18.48
CA VAL A 71 -3.13 4.44 -18.05
C VAL A 71 -2.43 4.39 -16.69
N THR A 72 -3.01 3.68 -15.71
CA THR A 72 -2.38 3.48 -14.39
C THR A 72 -1.04 2.78 -14.51
N PHE A 73 -0.93 1.73 -15.34
CA PHE A 73 0.31 1.00 -15.54
C PHE A 73 1.41 1.87 -16.15
N VAL A 74 1.10 2.64 -17.19
CA VAL A 74 2.04 3.58 -17.82
C VAL A 74 2.48 4.65 -16.82
N LEU A 75 1.56 5.20 -16.04
CA LEU A 75 1.88 6.17 -14.99
C LEU A 75 2.83 5.57 -13.94
N LEU A 76 2.55 4.36 -13.46
CA LEU A 76 3.41 3.65 -12.50
C LEU A 76 4.79 3.35 -13.08
N LEU A 77 4.86 2.95 -14.35
CA LEU A 77 6.12 2.71 -15.04
C LEU A 77 6.93 4.01 -15.17
N LEU A 78 6.30 5.13 -15.54
CA LEU A 78 6.97 6.43 -15.61
C LEU A 78 7.49 6.87 -14.25
N LEU A 79 6.68 6.70 -13.19
CA LEU A 79 7.10 6.98 -11.81
C LEU A 79 8.26 6.08 -11.39
N LEU A 80 8.26 4.79 -11.74
CA LEU A 80 9.36 3.87 -11.47
C LEU A 80 10.63 4.31 -12.20
N LEU A 81 10.55 4.59 -13.51
CA LEU A 81 11.71 5.01 -14.30
C LEU A 81 12.32 6.30 -13.77
N ARG A 82 11.48 7.27 -13.39
CA ARG A 82 11.91 8.51 -12.72
C ARG A 82 12.63 8.22 -11.40
N THR A 83 12.06 7.34 -10.59
CA THR A 83 12.62 6.91 -9.29
C THR A 83 13.98 6.20 -9.48
N LEU A 84 14.10 5.33 -10.48
CA LEU A 84 15.36 4.66 -10.83
C LEU A 84 16.41 5.64 -11.37
N PHE A 85 15.99 6.63 -12.16
CA PHE A 85 16.87 7.69 -12.60
C PHE A 85 17.44 8.45 -11.41
N ASP A 86 16.62 8.78 -10.40
CA ASP A 86 17.09 9.46 -9.19
C ASP A 86 18.09 8.60 -8.40
N ILE A 87 17.82 7.30 -8.23
CA ILE A 87 18.75 6.35 -7.59
C ILE A 87 20.10 6.33 -8.32
N VAL A 88 20.07 6.18 -9.65
CA VAL A 88 21.30 6.03 -10.44
C VAL A 88 22.07 7.34 -10.46
N TYR A 89 21.38 8.45 -10.75
CA TYR A 89 22.01 9.75 -10.98
C TYR A 89 22.53 10.37 -9.68
N PHE A 90 21.68 10.50 -8.66
CA PHE A 90 22.05 11.18 -7.42
C PHE A 90 22.84 10.27 -6.49
N GLU A 91 22.35 9.06 -6.25
CA GLU A 91 22.87 8.24 -5.14
C GLU A 91 24.04 7.35 -5.59
N TYR A 92 23.92 6.64 -6.72
CA TYR A 92 25.00 5.78 -7.20
C TYR A 92 26.14 6.54 -7.89
N VAL A 93 25.82 7.44 -8.83
CA VAL A 93 26.83 8.19 -9.59
C VAL A 93 27.31 9.41 -8.82
N GLY A 94 26.39 10.23 -8.29
CA GLY A 94 26.69 11.46 -7.58
C GLY A 94 27.44 11.22 -6.27
N ASP A 95 26.78 10.58 -5.31
CA ASP A 95 27.30 10.43 -3.94
C ASP A 95 28.23 9.23 -3.77
N ARG A 96 28.45 8.45 -4.83
CA ARG A 96 29.22 7.20 -4.81
C ARG A 96 28.81 6.36 -3.61
N PHE A 97 27.50 6.17 -3.40
CA PHE A 97 26.93 5.53 -2.21
C PHE A 97 27.46 4.11 -1.94
N LEU A 98 28.22 3.50 -2.86
CA LEU A 98 28.97 2.24 -2.68
C LEU A 98 30.33 2.41 -1.97
N SER A 99 30.93 3.60 -1.95
CA SER A 99 32.17 3.89 -1.22
C SER A 99 31.86 4.33 0.21
N TRP A 100 32.40 3.60 1.20
CA TRP A 100 32.28 3.98 2.61
C TRP A 100 32.91 5.33 2.92
N ASP A 101 34.06 5.62 2.30
CA ASP A 101 34.76 6.88 2.51
C ASP A 101 34.01 8.07 1.90
N ALA A 102 33.45 7.91 0.69
CA ALA A 102 32.65 8.95 0.06
C ALA A 102 31.41 9.32 0.90
N TYR A 103 30.71 8.31 1.42
CA TYR A 103 29.58 8.50 2.33
C TYR A 103 30.00 9.26 3.60
N ARG A 104 31.12 8.88 4.22
CA ARG A 104 31.62 9.56 5.42
C ARG A 104 32.02 11.00 5.13
N HIS A 105 32.61 11.26 3.97
CA HIS A 105 32.95 12.62 3.53
C HIS A 105 31.73 13.48 3.22
N ALA A 106 30.64 12.89 2.71
CA ALA A 106 29.38 13.61 2.48
C ALA A 106 28.77 14.15 3.79
N LEU A 107 28.90 13.38 4.88
CA LEU A 107 28.44 13.80 6.21
C LEU A 107 29.45 14.64 6.99
N ASP A 108 30.66 14.88 6.47
CA ASP A 108 31.65 15.71 7.16
C ASP A 108 31.27 17.19 7.10
N PRO A 109 30.89 17.83 8.22
CA PRO A 109 30.48 19.24 8.24
C PRO A 109 31.60 20.18 7.78
N ASN A 110 32.87 19.75 7.86
CA ASN A 110 33.99 20.54 7.36
C ASN A 110 34.08 20.54 5.83
N ILE A 111 33.58 19.48 5.18
CA ILE A 111 33.66 19.30 3.71
C ILE A 111 32.39 19.80 3.04
N THR A 112 31.21 19.39 3.53
CA THR A 112 29.92 19.70 2.91
C THR A 112 29.25 20.93 3.49
N HIS A 113 29.77 21.45 4.61
CA HIS A 113 29.17 22.55 5.37
C HIS A 113 27.71 22.29 5.79
N ILE A 114 27.33 21.01 5.86
CA ILE A 114 26.04 20.59 6.42
C ILE A 114 26.06 20.98 7.90
N PRO A 115 25.06 21.73 8.36
CA PRO A 115 25.02 22.24 9.72
C PRO A 115 24.38 21.20 10.65
N LEU A 116 25.09 20.09 10.86
CA LEU A 116 24.63 19.00 11.71
C LEU A 116 24.50 19.45 13.17
N THR A 117 23.44 19.02 13.84
CA THR A 117 23.32 19.19 15.29
C THR A 117 24.34 18.29 16.01
N ARG A 118 24.64 18.59 17.29
CA ARG A 118 25.62 17.82 18.08
C ARG A 118 25.30 16.32 18.11
N ASP A 119 24.02 15.97 18.18
CA ASP A 119 23.54 14.59 18.23
C ASP A 119 23.56 13.90 16.85
N GLU A 120 23.56 14.67 15.77
CA GLU A 120 23.68 14.16 14.39
C GLU A 120 25.13 14.00 13.95
N GLY A 121 26.02 14.88 14.42
CA GLY A 121 27.43 14.92 14.01
C GLY A 121 28.37 13.95 14.73
N ASP A 122 27.89 13.22 15.74
CA ASP A 122 28.68 12.17 16.38
C ASP A 122 28.83 10.99 15.40
N PHE A 123 30.01 10.77 14.83
CA PHE A 123 30.18 9.72 13.80
C PHE A 123 30.08 8.30 14.32
N ASP A 124 30.26 8.07 15.62
CA ASP A 124 30.24 6.72 16.19
C ASP A 124 28.80 6.29 16.53
N HIS A 125 27.92 7.25 16.83
CA HIS A 125 26.54 7.01 17.30
C HIS A 125 25.49 7.92 16.65
N GLY A 126 25.86 8.65 15.61
CA GLY A 126 25.04 9.70 15.02
C GLY A 126 23.77 9.15 14.38
N SER A 127 22.69 9.90 14.55
CA SER A 127 21.37 9.48 14.08
C SER A 127 21.24 9.31 12.56
N LEU A 128 22.22 9.81 11.79
CA LEU A 128 22.30 9.72 10.33
C LEU A 128 23.24 8.62 9.83
N VAL A 129 24.10 8.06 10.68
CA VAL A 129 25.06 7.03 10.27
C VAL A 129 24.30 5.74 9.94
N ILE A 130 24.45 5.21 8.73
CA ILE A 130 23.81 3.96 8.31
C ILE A 130 24.69 2.77 8.73
N PRO A 131 24.23 1.88 9.62
CA PRO A 131 24.94 0.65 9.95
C PRO A 131 25.17 -0.21 8.71
N THR A 132 26.34 -0.85 8.62
CA THR A 132 26.76 -1.63 7.43
C THR A 132 25.73 -2.64 6.97
N TRP A 133 25.06 -3.33 7.89
CA TRP A 133 24.03 -4.32 7.54
C TRP A 133 22.75 -3.69 6.98
N ILE A 134 22.29 -2.55 7.52
CA ILE A 134 21.14 -1.79 6.97
C ILE A 134 21.51 -1.28 5.59
N ARG A 135 22.73 -0.78 5.42
CA ARG A 135 23.23 -0.31 4.12
C ARG A 135 23.15 -1.40 3.06
N TRP A 136 23.56 -2.63 3.36
CA TRP A 136 23.45 -3.75 2.41
C TRP A 136 22.00 -4.11 2.06
N ILE A 137 21.12 -4.20 3.07
CA ILE A 137 19.68 -4.44 2.84
C ILE A 137 19.11 -3.34 1.95
N SER A 138 19.44 -2.10 2.25
CA SER A 138 18.96 -0.95 1.52
C SER A 138 19.52 -0.91 0.09
N LEU A 139 20.81 -1.15 -0.11
CA LEU A 139 21.43 -1.22 -1.44
C LEU A 139 20.80 -2.30 -2.34
N LEU A 140 20.37 -3.42 -1.75
CA LEU A 140 19.72 -4.51 -2.47
C LEU A 140 18.21 -4.27 -2.68
N SER A 141 17.60 -3.34 -1.96
CA SER A 141 16.15 -3.10 -2.03
C SER A 141 15.68 -2.59 -3.40
N PRO A 142 16.41 -1.71 -4.14
CA PRO A 142 16.03 -1.36 -5.52
C PRO A 142 16.03 -2.53 -6.48
N VAL A 143 16.99 -3.45 -6.33
CA VAL A 143 17.08 -4.65 -7.18
C VAL A 143 15.89 -5.57 -6.90
N ALA A 144 15.58 -5.80 -5.62
CA ALA A 144 14.41 -6.58 -5.21
C ALA A 144 13.10 -5.93 -5.69
N GLY A 145 12.97 -4.61 -5.54
CA GLY A 145 11.82 -3.85 -6.03
C GLY A 145 11.66 -3.93 -7.54
N LEU A 146 12.73 -3.77 -8.32
CA LEU A 146 12.68 -3.87 -9.78
C LEU A 146 12.30 -5.29 -10.24
N ALA A 147 12.87 -6.32 -9.61
CA ALA A 147 12.49 -7.71 -9.89
C ALA A 147 11.02 -7.98 -9.56
N ALA A 148 10.54 -7.48 -8.41
CA ALA A 148 9.14 -7.59 -8.01
C ALA A 148 8.21 -6.85 -8.99
N PHE A 149 8.59 -5.66 -9.43
CA PHE A 149 7.80 -4.86 -10.37
C PHE A 149 7.71 -5.55 -11.72
N ALA A 150 8.84 -5.99 -12.27
CA ALA A 150 8.87 -6.71 -13.55
C ALA A 150 8.01 -7.98 -13.50
N TYR A 151 8.07 -8.73 -12.40
CA TYR A 151 7.31 -9.96 -12.26
C TYR A 151 5.80 -9.72 -12.03
N ALA A 152 5.43 -8.70 -11.26
CA ALA A 152 4.03 -8.30 -11.09
C ALA A 152 3.46 -7.71 -12.39
N ALA A 153 4.24 -6.93 -13.12
CA ALA A 153 3.86 -6.36 -14.41
C ALA A 153 3.61 -7.47 -15.43
N TYR A 154 4.50 -8.46 -15.48
CA TYR A 154 4.30 -9.65 -16.29
C TYR A 154 2.98 -10.36 -15.94
N GLN A 155 2.68 -10.58 -14.66
CA GLN A 155 1.42 -11.21 -14.23
C GLN A 155 0.17 -10.39 -14.61
N VAL A 156 0.24 -9.06 -14.48
CA VAL A 156 -0.87 -8.18 -14.88
C VAL A 156 -1.07 -8.20 -16.39
N ILE A 157 0.01 -8.13 -17.18
CA ILE A 157 -0.05 -8.20 -18.65
C ILE A 157 -0.55 -9.57 -19.10
N GLU A 158 -0.04 -10.66 -18.53
CA GLU A 158 -0.50 -12.02 -18.79
C GLU A 158 -2.00 -12.13 -18.47
N GLY A 159 -2.42 -11.62 -17.30
CA GLY A 159 -3.83 -11.55 -16.92
C GLY A 159 -4.68 -10.80 -17.95
N ILE A 160 -4.24 -9.62 -18.41
CA ILE A 160 -4.99 -8.82 -19.39
C ILE A 160 -5.06 -9.51 -20.76
N VAL A 161 -3.94 -10.06 -21.24
CA VAL A 161 -3.83 -10.65 -22.58
C VAL A 161 -4.55 -12.00 -22.66
N PHE A 162 -4.46 -12.82 -21.62
CA PHE A 162 -5.05 -14.17 -21.63
C PHE A 162 -6.44 -14.26 -20.98
N SER A 163 -6.91 -13.26 -20.22
CA SER A 163 -8.29 -13.24 -19.68
C SER A 163 -9.36 -13.03 -20.76
N ASP A 164 -9.04 -12.78 -22.02
CA ASP A 164 -10.06 -12.64 -23.09
C ASP A 164 -10.79 -13.94 -23.43
N ARG A 165 -10.65 -14.98 -22.60
CA ARG A 165 -11.54 -16.15 -22.59
C ARG A 165 -12.91 -15.71 -22.07
N ASP A 166 -13.94 -15.91 -22.88
CA ASP A 166 -15.29 -15.31 -22.76
C ASP A 166 -16.07 -15.59 -21.45
N ASP A 167 -15.56 -16.44 -20.55
CA ASP A 167 -16.33 -16.95 -19.41
C ASP A 167 -16.14 -16.16 -18.09
N GLU A 168 -15.14 -15.27 -17.98
CA GLU A 168 -14.85 -14.59 -16.70
C GLU A 168 -15.78 -13.40 -16.46
N LYS A 169 -16.51 -13.40 -15.32
CA LYS A 169 -17.39 -12.28 -14.94
C LYS A 169 -16.57 -10.97 -14.87
N PRO A 170 -17.04 -9.82 -15.40
CA PRO A 170 -16.30 -8.55 -15.41
C PRO A 170 -15.78 -8.10 -14.03
N VAL A 171 -16.55 -8.40 -12.98
CA VAL A 171 -16.21 -8.10 -11.59
C VAL A 171 -14.98 -8.88 -11.12
N GLN A 172 -14.85 -10.15 -11.51
CA GLN A 172 -13.70 -10.98 -11.17
C GLN A 172 -12.44 -10.47 -11.87
N ARG A 173 -12.55 -10.13 -13.16
CA ARG A 173 -11.45 -9.53 -13.93
C ARG A 173 -10.98 -8.22 -13.29
N PHE A 174 -11.91 -7.36 -12.87
CA PHE A 174 -11.58 -6.12 -12.17
C PHE A 174 -10.85 -6.39 -10.84
N LEU A 175 -11.38 -7.29 -10.01
CA LEU A 175 -10.77 -7.66 -8.74
C LEU A 175 -9.36 -8.25 -8.94
N HIS A 176 -9.21 -9.12 -9.94
CA HIS A 176 -7.93 -9.73 -10.31
C HIS A 176 -6.89 -8.66 -10.67
N MET A 177 -7.27 -7.68 -11.49
CA MET A 177 -6.40 -6.55 -11.84
C MET A 177 -6.03 -5.69 -10.63
N VAL A 178 -6.96 -5.41 -9.72
CA VAL A 178 -6.69 -4.61 -8.52
C VAL A 178 -5.74 -5.35 -7.56
N VAL A 179 -5.95 -6.65 -7.35
CA VAL A 179 -5.12 -7.47 -6.46
C VAL A 179 -3.72 -7.66 -6.99
N LEU A 180 -3.56 -7.95 -8.30
CA LEU A 180 -2.24 -8.08 -8.92
C LEU A 180 -1.54 -6.73 -9.12
N GLY A 181 -2.31 -5.65 -9.31
CA GLY A 181 -1.79 -4.31 -9.48
C GLY A 181 -1.33 -3.64 -8.18
N MET A 182 -1.90 -4.03 -7.03
CA MET A 182 -1.55 -3.44 -5.73
C MET A 182 -0.05 -3.52 -5.40
N PRO A 183 0.64 -4.67 -5.53
CA PRO A 183 2.08 -4.73 -5.34
C PRO A 183 2.87 -3.76 -6.22
N LEU A 184 2.45 -3.51 -7.46
CA LEU A 184 3.16 -2.57 -8.35
C LEU A 184 3.24 -1.17 -7.75
N LEU A 185 2.11 -0.64 -7.27
CA LEU A 185 2.10 0.66 -6.62
C LEU A 185 2.92 0.65 -5.33
N TYR A 186 2.77 -0.40 -4.51
CA TYR A 186 3.47 -0.51 -3.23
C TYR A 186 5.00 -0.50 -3.42
N ILE A 187 5.49 -1.20 -4.44
CA ILE A 187 6.92 -1.23 -4.81
C ILE A 187 7.40 0.17 -5.20
N VAL A 188 6.69 0.86 -6.11
CA VAL A 188 7.10 2.19 -6.56
C VAL A 188 7.15 3.17 -5.38
N MET A 189 6.14 3.15 -4.52
CA MET A 189 6.10 4.02 -3.35
C MET A 189 7.15 3.65 -2.30
N ALA A 190 7.41 2.36 -2.07
CA ALA A 190 8.46 1.91 -1.16
C ALA A 190 9.86 2.32 -1.65
N LEU A 191 10.14 2.20 -2.96
CA LEU A 191 11.39 2.64 -3.57
C LEU A 191 11.59 4.16 -3.42
N ARG A 192 10.54 4.95 -3.70
CA ARG A 192 10.58 6.40 -3.49
C ARG A 192 10.87 6.72 -2.03
N ALA A 193 10.13 6.12 -1.10
CA ALA A 193 10.35 6.29 0.34
C ALA A 193 11.81 5.93 0.73
N THR A 194 12.37 4.85 0.20
CA THR A 194 13.79 4.49 0.46
C THR A 194 14.75 5.58 0.00
N ILE A 195 14.58 6.15 -1.19
CA ILE A 195 15.45 7.24 -1.69
C ILE A 195 15.32 8.49 -0.83
N ARG A 196 14.10 8.86 -0.43
CA ARG A 196 13.87 10.03 0.45
C ARG A 196 14.63 9.87 1.75
N GLN A 197 14.64 8.65 2.28
CA GLN A 197 15.39 8.34 3.49
C GLN A 197 16.91 8.26 3.26
N TRP A 198 17.36 7.80 2.08
CA TRP A 198 18.77 7.93 1.68
C TRP A 198 19.19 9.39 1.66
N ALA A 199 18.44 10.25 0.99
CA ALA A 199 18.80 11.65 0.85
C ALA A 199 18.96 12.37 2.19
N VAL A 200 18.13 12.02 3.18
CA VAL A 200 18.27 12.51 4.56
C VAL A 200 19.51 11.94 5.25
N MET A 201 19.76 10.64 5.14
CA MET A 201 20.84 9.95 5.85
C MET A 201 22.22 10.13 5.21
N THR A 202 22.29 10.46 3.92
CA THR A 202 23.51 10.81 3.19
C THR A 202 23.76 12.32 3.19
N GLY A 203 22.73 13.13 3.45
CA GLY A 203 22.79 14.57 3.30
C GLY A 203 22.70 15.05 1.84
N SER A 204 22.38 14.16 0.89
CA SER A 204 22.31 14.52 -0.54
C SER A 204 21.27 15.62 -0.82
N CYS A 205 20.19 15.66 -0.04
CA CYS A 205 19.17 16.72 -0.16
C CYS A 205 19.68 18.13 0.21
N TRP A 206 20.82 18.25 0.90
CA TRP A 206 21.47 19.53 1.20
C TRP A 206 22.27 20.10 0.02
N LEU A 207 22.83 19.23 -0.82
CA LEU A 207 23.81 19.62 -1.84
C LEU A 207 23.34 20.77 -2.76
N PRO A 208 22.08 20.79 -3.25
CA PRO A 208 21.58 21.88 -4.10
C PRO A 208 21.47 23.23 -3.39
N TYR A 209 21.46 23.25 -2.06
CA TYR A 209 21.23 24.42 -1.22
C TYR A 209 22.49 24.88 -0.48
N ARG A 210 23.63 24.24 -0.75
CA ARG A 210 24.91 24.56 -0.12
C ARG A 210 25.33 25.98 -0.49
N ASP A 211 25.09 26.92 0.43
CA ASP A 211 25.61 28.28 0.36
C ASP A 211 26.54 28.55 1.53
N THR A 212 27.84 28.67 1.24
CA THR A 212 28.87 28.95 2.26
C THR A 212 28.80 30.36 2.83
N THR A 213 28.11 31.28 2.15
CA THR A 213 27.96 32.66 2.60
C THR A 213 26.83 32.82 3.63
N MET A 214 25.96 31.81 3.75
CA MET A 214 24.83 31.83 4.68
C MET A 214 25.28 31.68 6.14
N PRO A 215 24.78 32.51 7.07
CA PRO A 215 25.03 32.37 8.51
C PRO A 215 24.70 30.95 9.00
N LEU A 216 25.47 30.47 10.00
CA LEU A 216 25.33 29.09 10.49
C LEU A 216 23.90 28.77 10.99
N GLU A 217 23.29 29.71 11.70
CA GLU A 217 21.91 29.57 12.22
C GLU A 217 20.90 29.38 11.09
N GLN A 218 20.98 30.21 10.04
CA GLN A 218 20.10 30.08 8.86
C GLN A 218 20.33 28.75 8.12
N ARG A 219 21.59 28.27 8.07
CA ARG A 219 21.87 26.95 7.51
C ARG A 219 21.22 25.85 8.34
N GLN A 220 21.33 25.91 9.67
CA GLN A 220 20.71 24.93 10.58
C GLN A 220 19.20 24.87 10.41
N ASP A 221 18.55 26.03 10.30
CA ASP A 221 17.11 26.13 10.05
C ASP A 221 16.74 25.51 8.70
N LEU A 222 17.50 25.83 7.64
CA LEU A 222 17.27 25.30 6.30
C LEU A 222 17.47 23.78 6.26
N TRP A 223 18.53 23.25 6.88
CA TRP A 223 18.76 21.80 6.97
C TRP A 223 17.62 21.09 7.71
N THR A 224 17.20 21.64 8.84
CA THR A 224 16.08 21.11 9.63
C THR A 224 14.79 21.08 8.81
N TYR A 225 14.53 22.15 8.05
CA TYR A 225 13.41 22.23 7.13
C TYR A 225 13.49 21.18 6.02
N LEU A 226 14.62 21.06 5.32
CA LEU A 226 14.82 20.09 4.23
C LEU A 226 14.65 18.65 4.71
N LYS A 227 15.29 18.29 5.83
CA LYS A 227 15.14 16.97 6.45
C LYS A 227 13.68 16.66 6.78
N ARG A 228 12.94 17.64 7.31
CA ARG A 228 11.51 17.48 7.61
C ARG A 228 10.68 17.29 6.34
N ALA A 229 10.95 18.06 5.29
CA ALA A 229 10.26 17.95 4.00
C ALA A 229 10.46 16.56 3.37
N GLU A 230 11.68 16.01 3.42
CA GLU A 230 11.97 14.66 2.91
C GLU A 230 11.30 13.55 3.75
N ILE A 231 11.33 13.66 5.08
CA ILE A 231 10.64 12.70 5.97
C ILE A 231 9.11 12.78 5.82
N SER A 232 8.58 13.98 5.58
CA SER A 232 7.16 14.19 5.28
C SER A 232 6.79 13.52 3.96
N THR A 233 7.61 13.70 2.93
CA THR A 233 7.43 13.06 1.61
C THR A 233 7.51 11.55 1.68
N TYR A 234 8.49 11.00 2.41
CA TYR A 234 8.57 9.57 2.76
C TYR A 234 7.25 9.05 3.33
N THR A 235 6.65 9.81 4.24
CA THR A 235 5.38 9.43 4.88
C THR A 235 4.24 9.47 3.87
N GLN A 236 4.20 10.49 3.03
CA GLN A 236 3.20 10.62 1.97
C GLN A 236 3.26 9.45 0.99
N ASP A 237 4.44 9.07 0.50
CA ASP A 237 4.62 7.94 -0.42
C ASP A 237 4.01 6.65 0.17
N LEU A 238 4.26 6.34 1.45
CA LEU A 238 3.69 5.16 2.12
C LEU A 238 2.19 5.27 2.39
N GLU A 239 1.66 6.46 2.64
CA GLU A 239 0.22 6.69 2.79
C GLU A 239 -0.51 6.59 1.44
N VAL A 240 0.13 6.92 0.29
CA VAL A 240 -0.40 6.62 -1.06
C VAL A 240 -0.59 5.11 -1.21
N ALA A 241 0.45 4.34 -0.91
CA ALA A 241 0.45 2.89 -1.02
C ALA A 241 -0.64 2.26 -0.14
N SER A 242 -0.76 2.76 1.10
CA SER A 242 -1.81 2.35 2.05
C SER A 242 -3.21 2.72 1.54
N GLY A 243 -3.39 3.91 0.97
CA GLY A 243 -4.66 4.34 0.37
C GLY A 243 -5.17 3.38 -0.69
N PHE A 244 -4.29 2.96 -1.61
CA PHE A 244 -4.64 1.99 -2.64
C PHE A 244 -4.91 0.59 -2.08
N GLN A 245 -4.22 0.23 -1.00
CA GLN A 245 -4.48 -1.02 -0.31
C GLN A 245 -5.89 -1.06 0.30
N PHE A 246 -6.35 0.04 0.91
CA PHE A 246 -7.74 0.16 1.37
C PHE A 246 -8.73 0.11 0.20
N PHE A 247 -8.37 0.68 -0.95
CA PHE A 247 -9.17 0.54 -2.17
C PHE A 247 -9.26 -0.92 -2.63
N ALA A 248 -8.18 -1.69 -2.60
CA ALA A 248 -8.21 -3.11 -2.92
C ALA A 248 -9.11 -3.92 -1.97
N VAL A 249 -9.04 -3.62 -0.67
CA VAL A 249 -9.91 -4.24 0.35
C VAL A 249 -11.38 -3.85 0.14
N PHE A 250 -11.65 -2.60 -0.26
CA PHE A 250 -12.99 -2.16 -0.62
C PHE A 250 -13.54 -2.94 -1.82
N CYS A 251 -12.75 -3.10 -2.89
CA CYS A 251 -13.14 -3.90 -4.04
C CYS A 251 -13.46 -5.34 -3.64
N PHE A 252 -12.63 -5.96 -2.79
CA PHE A 252 -12.92 -7.28 -2.23
C PHE A 252 -14.27 -7.31 -1.49
N GLY A 253 -14.52 -6.35 -0.59
CA GLY A 253 -15.78 -6.25 0.15
C GLY A 253 -17.01 -6.11 -0.77
N GLN A 254 -16.88 -5.35 -1.86
CA GLN A 254 -17.92 -5.23 -2.87
C GLN A 254 -18.21 -6.56 -3.58
N VAL A 255 -17.17 -7.32 -3.96
CA VAL A 255 -17.36 -8.63 -4.60
C VAL A 255 -18.02 -9.62 -3.64
N CYS A 256 -17.60 -9.66 -2.37
CA CYS A 256 -18.26 -10.48 -1.35
C CYS A 256 -19.74 -10.08 -1.15
N SER A 257 -20.04 -8.78 -1.19
CA SER A 257 -21.42 -8.28 -1.06
C SER A 257 -22.30 -8.67 -2.23
N GLN A 258 -21.77 -8.62 -3.46
CA GLN A 258 -22.48 -9.07 -4.66
C GLN A 258 -22.73 -10.58 -4.64
N ALA A 259 -21.69 -11.35 -4.30
CA ALA A 259 -21.78 -12.80 -4.14
C ALA A 259 -22.87 -13.19 -3.14
N LEU A 260 -22.96 -12.49 -2.01
CA LEU A 260 -24.02 -12.73 -1.03
C LEU A 260 -25.40 -12.39 -1.57
N ARG A 261 -25.55 -11.23 -2.24
CA ARG A 261 -26.86 -10.83 -2.78
C ARG A 261 -27.40 -11.86 -3.78
N GLU A 262 -26.54 -12.40 -4.65
CA GLU A 262 -26.92 -13.47 -5.60
C GLU A 262 -27.47 -14.70 -4.86
N VAL A 263 -26.87 -15.07 -3.73
CA VAL A 263 -27.34 -16.22 -2.92
C VAL A 263 -28.68 -15.93 -2.27
N VAL A 264 -28.83 -14.76 -1.64
CA VAL A 264 -30.09 -14.39 -0.98
C VAL A 264 -31.23 -14.33 -2.00
N SER A 265 -30.98 -13.80 -3.21
CA SER A 265 -32.00 -13.77 -4.26
C SER A 265 -32.38 -15.16 -4.76
N ASN A 266 -31.42 -16.08 -4.90
CA ASN A 266 -31.70 -17.43 -5.37
C ASN A 266 -32.52 -18.25 -4.37
N ASN A 267 -32.33 -18.01 -3.06
CA ASN A 267 -33.11 -18.67 -2.01
C ASN A 267 -34.57 -18.21 -1.96
N VAL A 268 -34.88 -16.98 -2.41
CA VAL A 268 -36.25 -16.44 -2.40
C VAL A 268 -37.07 -16.94 -3.60
N VAL A 269 -36.43 -17.23 -4.73
CA VAL A 269 -37.11 -17.60 -5.99
C VAL A 269 -37.35 -19.11 -6.11
N ALA A 270 -36.71 -19.94 -5.29
CA ALA A 270 -36.79 -21.40 -5.41
C ALA A 270 -38.13 -22.02 -4.94
N ASP A 271 -39.14 -21.24 -4.54
CA ASP A 271 -40.39 -21.82 -4.01
C ASP A 271 -41.72 -21.14 -4.42
N PRO A 272 -42.05 -21.04 -5.72
CA PRO A 272 -43.42 -20.77 -6.17
C PRO A 272 -44.22 -22.06 -6.46
N GLU A 273 -43.56 -23.21 -6.70
CA GLU A 273 -44.24 -24.48 -7.03
C GLU A 273 -44.65 -25.31 -5.79
N ASP A 274 -43.89 -25.35 -4.69
CA ASP A 274 -44.35 -26.07 -3.49
C ASP A 274 -45.44 -25.30 -2.72
N GLN A 275 -45.53 -23.97 -2.88
CA GLN A 275 -46.70 -23.21 -2.37
C GLN A 275 -47.99 -23.51 -3.13
N LEU A 276 -47.91 -23.88 -4.43
CA LEU A 276 -49.08 -24.20 -5.23
C LEU A 276 -49.54 -25.65 -5.00
N GLU A 277 -48.63 -26.61 -4.84
CA GLU A 277 -48.99 -27.99 -4.46
C GLU A 277 -49.41 -28.12 -2.98
N GLY A 278 -48.83 -27.32 -2.07
CA GLY A 278 -49.23 -27.25 -0.67
C GLY A 278 -50.65 -26.71 -0.48
N SER A 279 -51.06 -25.74 -1.31
CA SER A 279 -52.43 -25.18 -1.27
C SER A 279 -53.49 -26.14 -1.83
N LEU A 280 -53.12 -27.05 -2.75
CA LEU A 280 -54.03 -28.05 -3.30
C LEU A 280 -54.21 -29.28 -2.40
N ARG A 281 -53.27 -29.58 -1.49
CA ARG A 281 -53.36 -30.71 -0.55
C ARG A 281 -54.04 -30.39 0.79
N LEU A 282 -54.31 -29.11 1.09
CA LEU A 282 -55.01 -28.68 2.31
C LEU A 282 -56.53 -28.94 2.31
N SER A 283 -57.08 -29.58 1.28
CA SER A 283 -58.50 -29.98 1.22
C SER A 283 -58.77 -31.44 1.66
N SER A 284 -57.75 -32.24 2.00
CA SER A 284 -57.93 -33.64 2.39
C SER A 284 -57.49 -33.84 3.84
N GLY A 285 -58.44 -33.73 4.77
CA GLY A 285 -58.20 -33.80 6.20
C GLY A 285 -57.68 -35.17 6.67
N THR A 286 -56.58 -35.13 7.42
CA THR A 286 -56.29 -36.04 8.53
C THR A 286 -55.31 -35.34 9.47
N SER A 287 -55.72 -35.18 10.73
CA SER A 287 -54.93 -34.63 11.82
C SER A 287 -53.64 -35.43 12.01
N SER A 288 -52.53 -34.92 11.49
CA SER A 288 -51.20 -35.45 11.73
C SER A 288 -50.35 -34.37 12.38
N GLU A 289 -49.66 -34.81 13.42
CA GLU A 289 -48.83 -34.08 14.37
C GLU A 289 -47.90 -33.07 13.69
N GLN A 290 -48.11 -31.78 13.99
CA GLN A 290 -47.24 -30.68 13.58
C GLN A 290 -45.88 -30.84 14.27
N ILE A 291 -44.91 -31.43 13.58
CA ILE A 291 -43.50 -31.27 13.94
C ILE A 291 -43.12 -29.82 13.62
N PRO A 292 -42.76 -28.99 14.61
CA PRO A 292 -42.43 -27.59 14.35
C PRO A 292 -41.20 -27.54 13.44
N ALA A 293 -41.35 -26.83 12.33
CA ALA A 293 -40.31 -26.54 11.37
C ALA A 293 -39.21 -25.66 12.01
N GLY A 294 -38.35 -26.28 12.82
CA GLY A 294 -37.24 -25.63 13.55
C GLY A 294 -36.02 -25.27 12.69
N GLY A 295 -36.15 -25.27 11.35
CA GLY A 295 -35.04 -25.01 10.43
C GLY A 295 -34.80 -23.54 10.07
N THR A 296 -35.70 -22.62 10.44
CA THR A 296 -35.67 -21.23 9.91
C THR A 296 -34.77 -20.26 10.68
N ASP A 297 -34.36 -20.58 11.91
CA ASP A 297 -33.56 -19.65 12.73
C ASP A 297 -32.05 -19.73 12.45
N ILE A 298 -31.52 -20.92 12.13
CA ILE A 298 -30.07 -21.12 11.88
C ILE A 298 -29.61 -20.34 10.64
N ASP A 299 -30.45 -20.20 9.62
CA ASP A 299 -30.07 -19.51 8.38
C ASP A 299 -30.13 -17.99 8.52
N LYS A 300 -31.03 -17.45 9.36
CA LYS A 300 -31.05 -16.02 9.68
C LYS A 300 -29.77 -15.58 10.40
N ASP A 301 -29.28 -16.39 11.34
CA ASP A 301 -28.06 -16.08 12.10
C ASP A 301 -26.82 -16.02 11.19
N LYS A 302 -26.73 -16.90 10.18
CA LYS A 302 -25.64 -16.88 9.20
C LYS A 302 -25.65 -15.61 8.36
N ASP A 303 -26.82 -15.17 7.93
CA ASP A 303 -26.95 -13.95 7.11
C ASP A 303 -26.59 -12.69 7.92
N ILE A 304 -26.99 -12.63 9.19
CA ILE A 304 -26.59 -11.55 10.11
C ILE A 304 -25.07 -11.53 10.30
N LEU A 305 -24.45 -12.68 10.57
CA LEU A 305 -23.01 -12.78 10.79
C LEU A 305 -22.22 -12.36 9.55
N LEU A 306 -22.74 -12.67 8.36
CA LEU A 306 -22.14 -12.27 7.11
C LEU A 306 -22.29 -10.77 6.82
N GLN A 307 -23.47 -10.20 7.06
CA GLN A 307 -23.67 -8.74 6.96
C GLN A 307 -22.74 -8.00 7.92
N LEU A 308 -22.57 -8.49 9.15
CA LEU A 308 -21.62 -7.95 10.12
C LEU A 308 -20.17 -8.03 9.62
N GLY A 309 -19.76 -9.14 9.01
CA GLY A 309 -18.43 -9.30 8.41
C GLY A 309 -18.15 -8.27 7.31
N ILE A 310 -19.12 -8.04 6.43
CA ILE A 310 -19.04 -7.05 5.35
C ILE A 310 -19.01 -5.62 5.93
N MET A 311 -19.86 -5.31 6.91
CA MET A 311 -19.86 -4.01 7.61
C MET A 311 -18.52 -3.74 8.30
N GLY A 312 -17.89 -4.78 8.86
CA GLY A 312 -16.56 -4.69 9.46
C GLY A 312 -15.49 -4.29 8.43
N ILE A 313 -15.52 -4.89 7.23
CA ILE A 313 -14.60 -4.53 6.14
C ILE A 313 -14.84 -3.09 5.68
N HIS A 314 -16.09 -2.67 5.49
CA HIS A 314 -16.39 -1.29 5.08
C HIS A 314 -15.98 -0.26 6.13
N SER A 315 -16.24 -0.54 7.41
CA SER A 315 -15.81 0.30 8.53
C SER A 315 -14.29 0.46 8.53
N PHE A 316 -13.56 -0.65 8.34
CA PHE A 316 -12.10 -0.64 8.25
C PHE A 316 -11.60 0.21 7.07
N VAL A 317 -12.19 0.07 5.89
CA VAL A 317 -11.81 0.86 4.70
C VAL A 317 -12.05 2.35 4.93
N ILE A 318 -13.22 2.73 5.46
CA ILE A 318 -13.58 4.13 5.70
C ILE A 318 -12.60 4.75 6.70
N LEU A 319 -12.34 4.04 7.80
CA LEU A 319 -11.40 4.45 8.83
C LEU A 319 -9.98 4.57 8.24
N GLY A 320 -9.55 3.57 7.46
CA GLY A 320 -8.32 3.56 6.67
C GLY A 320 -8.13 4.81 5.81
N ALA A 321 -9.12 5.09 4.96
CA ALA A 321 -9.12 6.25 4.07
C ALA A 321 -9.12 7.58 4.84
N ALA A 322 -9.85 7.67 5.95
CA ALA A 322 -9.83 8.87 6.80
C ALA A 322 -8.43 9.13 7.39
N LYS A 323 -7.75 8.07 7.86
CA LYS A 323 -6.37 8.18 8.36
C LYS A 323 -5.39 8.59 7.28
N THR A 324 -5.43 7.99 6.09
CA THR A 324 -4.49 8.34 5.02
C THR A 324 -4.64 9.80 4.61
N ILE A 325 -5.88 10.27 4.46
CA ILE A 325 -6.18 11.68 4.16
C ILE A 325 -5.67 12.60 5.28
N MET A 326 -5.97 12.28 6.54
CA MET A 326 -5.52 13.08 7.68
C MET A 326 -3.99 13.15 7.76
N ASN A 327 -3.31 12.01 7.64
CA ASN A 327 -1.84 11.94 7.69
C ASN A 327 -1.20 12.72 6.53
N MET A 328 -1.82 12.70 5.35
CA MET A 328 -1.38 13.48 4.20
C MET A 328 -1.54 14.99 4.46
N PHE A 329 -2.67 15.45 4.99
CA PHE A 329 -2.85 16.85 5.36
C PHE A 329 -1.85 17.31 6.42
N ILE A 330 -1.63 16.48 7.44
CA ILE A 330 -0.62 16.74 8.48
C ILE A 330 0.78 16.82 7.88
N ALA A 331 1.13 15.89 6.97
CA ALA A 331 2.41 15.87 6.29
C ALA A 331 2.63 17.17 5.48
N VAL A 332 1.63 17.60 4.70
CA VAL A 332 1.69 18.87 3.95
C VAL A 332 1.77 20.08 4.90
N ALA A 333 0.96 20.11 5.95
CA ALA A 333 0.95 21.22 6.88
C ALA A 333 2.25 21.32 7.72
N SER A 334 2.92 20.19 7.99
CA SER A 334 4.19 20.13 8.73
C SER A 334 5.36 20.80 8.00
N ILE A 335 5.21 21.11 6.71
CA ILE A 335 6.19 21.86 5.92
C ILE A 335 6.25 23.31 6.40
N SER A 336 5.11 23.90 6.76
CA SER A 336 5.10 25.28 7.27
C SER A 336 5.53 25.31 8.73
N GLN A 337 6.60 26.05 9.03
CA GLN A 337 7.15 26.20 10.37
C GLN A 337 6.10 26.73 11.38
N GLU A 338 5.24 27.66 10.94
CA GLU A 338 4.17 28.21 11.79
C GLU A 338 3.14 27.14 12.19
N TRP A 339 2.71 26.33 11.21
CA TRP A 339 1.73 25.28 11.45
C TRP A 339 2.31 24.11 12.22
N GLN A 340 3.59 23.79 12.02
CA GLN A 340 4.25 22.68 12.68
C GLN A 340 4.18 22.80 14.21
N VAL A 341 4.48 23.97 14.78
CA VAL A 341 4.44 24.18 16.24
C VAL A 341 3.05 23.88 16.83
N ARG A 342 1.98 24.11 16.04
CA ARG A 342 0.60 23.83 16.46
C ARG A 342 0.18 22.38 16.20
N ILE A 343 0.61 21.82 15.09
CA ILE A 343 0.18 20.50 14.62
C ILE A 343 0.94 19.37 15.31
N GLU A 344 2.23 19.54 15.61
CA GLU A 344 3.07 18.50 16.20
C GLU A 344 2.50 17.89 17.51
N PRO A 345 2.10 18.67 18.53
CA PRO A 345 1.51 18.09 19.75
C PRO A 345 0.18 17.40 19.48
N LEU A 346 -0.65 17.96 18.58
CA LEU A 346 -1.91 17.37 18.18
C LEU A 346 -1.69 16.06 17.44
N GLN A 347 -0.74 16.03 16.50
CA GLN A 347 -0.38 14.86 15.72
C GLN A 347 0.15 13.76 16.63
N GLN A 348 1.07 14.05 17.56
CA GLN A 348 1.58 13.05 18.49
C GLN A 348 0.44 12.47 19.34
N THR A 349 -0.43 13.32 19.89
CA THR A 349 -1.57 12.89 20.70
C THR A 349 -2.53 12.00 19.90
N VAL A 350 -2.90 12.44 18.70
CA VAL A 350 -3.81 11.70 17.82
C VAL A 350 -3.17 10.39 17.37
N MET A 351 -1.94 10.39 16.84
CA MET A 351 -1.27 9.18 16.38
C MET A 351 -1.07 8.16 17.50
N HIS A 352 -0.70 8.60 18.71
CA HIS A 352 -0.57 7.68 19.85
C HIS A 352 -1.88 7.00 20.24
N ALA A 353 -3.01 7.69 20.14
CA ALA A 353 -4.33 7.11 20.43
C ALA A 353 -4.84 6.25 19.25
N VAL A 354 -4.57 6.68 18.03
CA VAL A 354 -5.14 6.15 16.81
C VAL A 354 -4.38 4.91 16.32
N ASP A 355 -3.05 4.91 16.34
CA ASP A 355 -2.23 3.82 15.79
C ASP A 355 -2.59 2.43 16.38
N PRO A 356 -2.77 2.25 17.71
CA PRO A 356 -3.17 0.97 18.27
C PRO A 356 -4.57 0.52 17.82
N VAL A 357 -5.51 1.46 17.72
CA VAL A 357 -6.89 1.18 17.25
C VAL A 357 -6.86 0.73 15.79
N PHE A 358 -6.03 1.37 14.97
CA PHE A 358 -5.85 0.98 13.57
C PHE A 358 -5.18 -0.37 13.39
N LEU A 359 -4.15 -0.66 14.20
CA LEU A 359 -3.51 -1.97 14.17
C LEU A 359 -4.53 -3.07 14.54
N PHE A 360 -5.33 -2.84 15.58
CA PHE A 360 -6.39 -3.76 15.98
C PHE A 360 -7.47 -3.90 14.89
N ALA A 361 -7.93 -2.79 14.30
CA ALA A 361 -8.88 -2.80 13.20
C ALA A 361 -8.34 -3.54 11.97
N THR A 362 -7.04 -3.44 11.68
CA THR A 362 -6.38 -4.18 10.60
C THR A 362 -6.38 -5.68 10.87
N ILE A 363 -6.04 -6.11 12.10
CA ILE A 363 -6.10 -7.51 12.50
C ILE A 363 -7.54 -8.05 12.37
N LEU A 364 -8.53 -7.32 12.88
CA LEU A 364 -9.94 -7.69 12.75
C LEU A 364 -10.38 -7.77 11.29
N SER A 365 -9.97 -6.83 10.45
CA SER A 365 -10.26 -6.84 9.02
C SER A 365 -9.67 -8.06 8.32
N VAL A 366 -8.43 -8.45 8.65
CA VAL A 366 -7.79 -9.67 8.14
C VAL A 366 -8.56 -10.92 8.59
N ILE A 367 -8.97 -10.98 9.86
CA ILE A 367 -9.80 -12.08 10.38
C ILE A 367 -11.14 -12.14 9.63
N ASN A 368 -11.82 -11.00 9.45
CA ASN A 368 -13.08 -10.92 8.71
C ASN A 368 -12.91 -11.40 7.27
N MET A 369 -11.85 -10.97 6.57
CA MET A 369 -11.55 -11.45 5.23
C MET A 369 -11.32 -12.96 5.19
N LEU A 370 -10.61 -13.53 6.17
CA LEU A 370 -10.39 -14.98 6.30
C LEU A 370 -11.70 -15.74 6.49
N LEU A 371 -12.58 -15.25 7.36
CA LEU A 371 -13.90 -15.84 7.61
C LEU A 371 -14.77 -15.80 6.35
N LEU A 372 -14.88 -14.64 5.69
CA LEU A 372 -15.63 -14.48 4.44
C LEU A 372 -15.12 -15.39 3.34
N GLY A 373 -13.79 -15.54 3.23
CA GLY A 373 -13.20 -16.40 2.22
C GLY A 373 -13.36 -17.90 2.48
N ARG A 374 -13.76 -18.32 3.70
CA ARG A 374 -14.07 -19.72 4.03
C ARG A 374 -15.53 -20.08 3.75
N MET A 375 -16.38 -19.11 3.46
CA MET A 375 -17.79 -19.38 3.19
C MET A 375 -17.93 -20.14 1.86
N GLU A 376 -18.58 -21.29 1.90
CA GLU A 376 -18.76 -22.17 0.74
C GLU A 376 -19.37 -21.42 -0.45
N LYS A 377 -20.41 -20.62 -0.18
CA LYS A 377 -21.09 -19.75 -1.16
C LYS A 377 -20.13 -18.76 -1.85
N VAL A 378 -19.23 -18.13 -1.09
CA VAL A 378 -18.22 -17.22 -1.64
C VAL A 378 -17.16 -17.99 -2.41
N SER A 379 -16.77 -19.17 -1.91
CA SER A 379 -15.80 -20.05 -2.57
C SER A 379 -16.32 -20.66 -3.87
N GLN A 380 -17.63 -20.83 -4.03
CA GLN A 380 -18.24 -21.27 -5.30
C GLN A 380 -18.09 -20.19 -6.39
N ILE A 381 -18.26 -18.92 -6.02
CA ILE A 381 -18.10 -17.79 -6.95
C ILE A 381 -16.62 -17.48 -7.18
N LEU A 382 -15.80 -17.57 -6.13
CA LEU A 382 -14.36 -17.29 -6.17
C LEU A 382 -13.57 -18.47 -5.61
N PRO A 383 -13.26 -19.49 -6.43
CA PRO A 383 -12.50 -20.65 -5.96
C PRO A 383 -11.12 -20.22 -5.46
N ASN A 384 -10.76 -20.74 -4.29
CA ASN A 384 -9.49 -20.48 -3.60
C ASN A 384 -9.24 -19.01 -3.23
N ILE A 385 -10.31 -18.24 -2.96
CA ILE A 385 -10.22 -16.83 -2.58
C ILE A 385 -9.26 -16.60 -1.40
N ASN A 386 -9.28 -17.46 -0.37
CA ASN A 386 -8.39 -17.31 0.77
C ASN A 386 -6.93 -17.37 0.38
N THR A 387 -6.55 -18.35 -0.43
CA THR A 387 -5.18 -18.52 -0.91
C THR A 387 -4.73 -17.34 -1.77
N LYS A 388 -5.62 -16.85 -2.64
CA LYS A 388 -5.37 -15.70 -3.53
C LYS A 388 -5.24 -14.37 -2.81
N PHE A 389 -5.93 -14.20 -1.67
CA PHE A 389 -5.92 -12.95 -0.89
C PHE A 389 -4.98 -12.99 0.32
N ASN A 390 -4.40 -14.14 0.67
CA ASN A 390 -3.48 -14.24 1.81
C ASN A 390 -2.25 -13.34 1.64
N ALA A 391 -1.71 -13.21 0.43
CA ALA A 391 -0.58 -12.32 0.18
C ALA A 391 -0.97 -10.84 0.37
N THR A 392 -2.16 -10.43 -0.09
CA THR A 392 -2.72 -9.10 0.16
C THR A 392 -2.92 -8.81 1.64
N ARG A 393 -3.40 -9.80 2.41
CA ARG A 393 -3.56 -9.72 3.88
C ARG A 393 -2.22 -9.61 4.60
N ALA A 394 -1.22 -10.36 4.16
CA ALA A 394 0.13 -10.26 4.70
C ALA A 394 0.71 -8.86 4.47
N LEU A 395 0.54 -8.30 3.27
CA LEU A 395 0.99 -6.94 2.96
C LEU A 395 0.27 -5.88 3.83
N LEU A 396 -1.00 -6.09 4.22
CA LEU A 396 -1.74 -5.18 5.12
C LEU A 396 -1.10 -5.14 6.51
N LEU A 397 -0.79 -6.32 7.06
CA LEU A 397 -0.17 -6.44 8.36
C LEU A 397 1.26 -5.91 8.36
N ILE A 398 2.01 -6.20 7.31
CA ILE A 398 3.40 -5.77 7.16
C ILE A 398 3.48 -4.25 7.02
N GLY A 399 2.73 -3.65 6.09
CA GLY A 399 2.79 -2.21 5.81
C GLY A 399 2.61 -1.33 7.04
N GLN A 400 1.67 -1.68 7.91
CA GLN A 400 1.38 -0.90 9.13
C GLN A 400 2.12 -1.42 10.36
N GLY A 401 2.19 -2.74 10.54
CA GLY A 401 2.76 -3.35 11.74
C GLY A 401 4.28 -3.22 11.80
N GLN A 402 4.97 -3.33 10.67
CA GLN A 402 6.43 -3.34 10.64
C GLN A 402 7.02 -2.03 11.15
N LEU A 403 6.52 -0.87 10.70
CA LEU A 403 7.02 0.42 11.18
C LEU A 403 6.68 0.65 12.66
N ALA A 404 5.52 0.20 13.13
CA ALA A 404 5.16 0.29 14.56
C ALA A 404 6.11 -0.54 15.44
N VAL A 405 6.43 -1.77 15.01
CA VAL A 405 7.40 -2.63 15.69
C VAL A 405 8.80 -2.02 15.67
N LEU A 406 9.24 -1.50 14.51
CA LEU A 406 10.54 -0.86 14.38
C LEU A 406 10.65 0.42 15.22
N ARG A 407 9.60 1.26 15.24
CA ARG A 407 9.51 2.44 16.13
C ARG A 407 9.64 2.03 17.59
N ALA A 408 8.91 1.00 18.01
CA ALA A 408 8.98 0.50 19.38
C ALA A 408 10.34 -0.16 19.71
N ALA A 409 11.14 -0.51 18.71
CA ALA A 409 12.53 -0.99 18.87
C ALA A 409 13.58 0.13 18.87
N THR A 410 13.21 1.39 18.60
CA THR A 410 14.16 2.53 18.61
C THR A 410 14.58 2.93 20.03
N THR A 411 15.80 3.47 20.15
CA THR A 411 16.44 3.81 21.44
C THR A 411 16.13 5.21 21.98
N ASP A 412 15.53 6.08 21.17
CA ASP A 412 15.41 7.53 21.45
C ASP A 412 14.48 7.87 22.64
N HIS A 413 13.68 6.91 23.12
CA HIS A 413 12.70 7.11 24.21
C HIS A 413 13.01 6.37 25.52
N GLY A 414 14.29 6.13 25.85
CA GLY A 414 14.66 5.74 27.22
C GLY A 414 14.34 4.29 27.62
N GLY A 415 14.60 3.35 26.71
CA GLY A 415 14.55 1.91 27.00
C GLY A 415 13.17 1.30 26.77
N SER A 416 12.85 1.02 25.51
CA SER A 416 11.57 0.46 25.13
C SER A 416 11.27 -0.88 25.84
N ARG A 417 10.00 -1.10 26.18
CA ARG A 417 9.52 -2.35 26.80
C ARG A 417 9.86 -3.56 25.92
N ILE A 418 9.88 -3.38 24.60
CA ILE A 418 10.25 -4.42 23.63
C ILE A 418 11.74 -4.77 23.79
N LEU A 419 12.63 -3.79 23.92
CA LEU A 419 14.04 -4.07 24.13
C LEU A 419 14.27 -4.85 25.43
N LYS A 420 13.49 -4.54 26.49
CA LYS A 420 13.50 -5.33 27.74
C LYS A 420 13.02 -6.76 27.52
N ALA A 421 11.95 -6.96 26.75
CA ALA A 421 11.44 -8.28 26.41
C ALA A 421 12.42 -9.07 25.50
N MET A 422 13.02 -8.42 24.50
CA MET A 422 14.04 -9.03 23.63
C MET A 422 15.29 -9.42 24.41
N LYS A 423 15.70 -8.63 25.41
CA LYS A 423 16.80 -8.98 26.31
C LYS A 423 16.52 -10.24 27.15
N GLN A 424 15.26 -10.63 27.35
CA GLN A 424 14.94 -11.91 28.00
C GLN A 424 15.23 -13.12 27.08
N ILE A 425 15.32 -12.91 25.76
CA ILE A 425 15.69 -13.95 24.80
C ILE A 425 17.23 -14.07 24.80
N SER A 426 17.75 -15.07 25.51
CA SER A 426 19.20 -15.27 25.78
C SER A 426 20.12 -15.06 24.55
N TYR A 427 19.71 -15.56 23.38
CA TYR A 427 20.49 -15.46 22.14
C TYR A 427 20.66 -14.01 21.61
N LEU A 428 19.70 -13.13 21.87
CA LEU A 428 19.74 -11.73 21.40
C LEU A 428 20.42 -10.77 22.38
N SER A 429 20.82 -11.26 23.57
CA SER A 429 21.44 -10.42 24.60
C SER A 429 22.80 -9.82 24.19
N HIS A 430 23.52 -10.48 23.27
CA HIS A 430 24.83 -10.02 22.78
C HIS A 430 24.74 -9.00 21.65
N VAL A 431 23.57 -8.84 21.01
CA VAL A 431 23.40 -7.89 19.91
C VAL A 431 23.15 -6.51 20.51
N LYS A 432 24.16 -5.63 20.42
CA LYS A 432 24.01 -4.20 20.76
C LYS A 432 23.06 -3.55 19.75
N TRP A 433 21.77 -3.59 20.05
CA TRP A 433 20.73 -2.99 19.21
C TRP A 433 20.61 -1.50 19.53
N TRP A 434 21.22 -0.66 18.69
CA TRP A 434 21.06 0.79 18.71
C TRP A 434 20.45 1.19 17.38
N PHE A 435 19.26 1.77 17.43
CA PHE A 435 18.45 1.96 16.25
C PHE A 435 17.75 3.31 16.35
N THR A 436 18.16 4.25 15.50
CA THR A 436 17.55 5.59 15.46
C THR A 436 16.27 5.55 14.63
N MET A 437 15.41 6.56 14.81
CA MET A 437 14.18 6.65 14.04
C MET A 437 14.41 6.72 12.51
N ASN A 438 15.52 7.33 12.07
CA ASN A 438 15.88 7.40 10.64
C ASN A 438 16.33 6.03 10.10
N GLN A 439 17.13 5.30 10.86
CA GLN A 439 17.51 3.93 10.53
C GLN A 439 16.28 3.01 10.46
N ALA A 440 15.29 3.23 11.32
CA ALA A 440 14.01 2.51 11.30
C ALA A 440 13.18 2.75 10.05
N ARG A 441 13.04 4.00 9.64
CA ARG A 441 12.37 4.34 8.36
C ARG A 441 13.10 3.73 7.17
N LEU A 442 14.43 3.77 7.19
CA LEU A 442 15.24 3.23 6.10
C LEU A 442 15.06 1.72 5.99
N LEU A 443 15.17 1.02 7.12
CA LEU A 443 14.98 -0.43 7.15
C LEU A 443 13.55 -0.82 6.75
N HIS A 444 12.53 -0.10 7.25
CA HIS A 444 11.14 -0.37 6.91
C HIS A 444 10.90 -0.29 5.40
N SER A 445 11.21 0.85 4.78
CA SER A 445 11.01 1.03 3.34
C SER A 445 11.84 0.06 2.49
N SER A 446 13.06 -0.26 2.94
CA SER A 446 13.91 -1.24 2.25
C SER A 446 13.33 -2.66 2.32
N LEU A 447 12.85 -3.09 3.50
CA LEU A 447 12.24 -4.41 3.69
C LEU A 447 10.93 -4.56 2.93
N LEU A 448 10.13 -3.48 2.82
CA LEU A 448 8.90 -3.49 2.02
C LEU A 448 9.15 -3.90 0.56
N CYS A 449 10.29 -3.54 -0.03
CA CYS A 449 10.63 -3.97 -1.39
C CYS A 449 10.83 -5.50 -1.49
N PHE A 450 11.49 -6.11 -0.50
CA PHE A 450 11.65 -7.56 -0.42
C PHE A 450 10.33 -8.27 -0.12
N GLU A 451 9.53 -7.73 0.78
CA GLU A 451 8.23 -8.28 1.15
C GLU A 451 7.26 -8.22 -0.04
N CYS A 452 7.31 -7.15 -0.84
CA CYS A 452 6.59 -7.09 -2.11
C CYS A 452 7.05 -8.17 -3.10
N LEU A 453 8.36 -8.44 -3.21
CA LEU A 453 8.85 -9.54 -4.04
C LEU A 453 8.27 -10.89 -3.61
N ILE A 454 8.27 -11.16 -2.30
CA ILE A 454 7.67 -12.38 -1.73
C ILE A 454 6.18 -12.44 -2.05
N VAL A 455 5.43 -11.34 -1.85
CA VAL A 455 4.00 -11.25 -2.16
C VAL A 455 3.72 -11.52 -3.64
N VAL A 456 4.52 -10.98 -4.55
CA VAL A 456 4.36 -11.19 -6.00
C VAL A 456 4.66 -12.63 -6.39
N ILE A 457 5.64 -13.28 -5.76
CA ILE A 457 5.93 -14.71 -5.97
C ILE A 457 4.79 -15.59 -5.46
N LEU A 458 4.27 -15.29 -4.27
CA LEU A 458 3.13 -16.00 -3.70
C LEU A 458 1.87 -15.78 -4.56
N ASN A 459 1.63 -14.57 -5.05
CA ASN A 459 0.54 -14.30 -6.00
C ASN A 459 0.70 -15.15 -7.27
N ALA A 460 1.88 -15.16 -7.88
CA ALA A 460 2.11 -15.97 -9.07
C ALA A 460 1.83 -17.46 -8.84
N TRP A 461 2.19 -17.98 -7.66
CA TRP A 461 1.96 -19.39 -7.32
C TRP A 461 0.49 -19.69 -7.07
N THR A 462 -0.20 -18.81 -6.33
CA THR A 462 -1.60 -18.99 -5.93
C THR A 462 -2.61 -18.75 -7.06
N TRP A 463 -2.23 -17.95 -8.05
CA TRP A 463 -3.06 -17.66 -9.23
C TRP A 463 -2.79 -18.58 -10.42
N LYS A 464 -1.87 -19.57 -10.32
CA LYS A 464 -1.72 -20.57 -11.38
C LYS A 464 -3.06 -21.27 -11.61
N PRO A 465 -3.52 -21.39 -12.87
CA PRO A 465 -4.74 -22.11 -13.16
C PRO A 465 -4.55 -23.54 -12.66
N ILE A 466 -5.41 -23.95 -11.72
CA ILE A 466 -5.51 -25.35 -11.35
C ILE A 466 -5.89 -26.05 -12.65
N LYS A 467 -4.96 -26.81 -13.23
CA LYS A 467 -5.28 -27.71 -14.34
C LYS A 467 -6.39 -28.58 -13.81
N SER A 468 -7.63 -28.27 -14.17
CA SER A 468 -8.76 -28.96 -13.58
C SER A 468 -8.59 -30.40 -14.01
N LYS A 469 -8.25 -31.27 -13.06
CA LYS A 469 -8.24 -32.71 -13.31
C LYS A 469 -9.58 -33.09 -13.91
N SER A 470 -10.66 -32.42 -13.51
CA SER A 470 -11.99 -32.50 -14.13
C SER A 470 -11.99 -32.30 -15.65
N ALA A 471 -11.26 -31.38 -16.29
CA ALA A 471 -11.28 -31.31 -17.76
C ALA A 471 -10.58 -32.50 -18.42
N ALA A 472 -9.49 -33.00 -17.83
CA ALA A 472 -8.79 -34.19 -18.31
C ALA A 472 -9.59 -35.47 -18.02
N THR A 473 -10.21 -35.58 -16.84
CA THR A 473 -11.04 -36.71 -16.42
C THR A 473 -12.39 -36.70 -17.12
N VAL A 474 -12.96 -35.53 -17.42
CA VAL A 474 -14.17 -35.42 -18.26
C VAL A 474 -13.83 -35.70 -19.72
N ALA A 475 -12.68 -35.25 -20.24
CA ALA A 475 -12.22 -35.65 -21.56
C ALA A 475 -11.95 -37.16 -21.64
N GLU A 476 -11.30 -37.73 -20.63
CA GLU A 476 -11.02 -39.17 -20.53
C GLU A 476 -12.29 -40.01 -20.34
N ALA A 477 -13.26 -39.52 -19.55
CA ALA A 477 -14.59 -40.15 -19.44
C ALA A 477 -15.41 -40.02 -20.73
N ARG A 478 -15.15 -39.00 -21.56
CA ARG A 478 -15.80 -38.82 -22.86
C ARG A 478 -15.17 -39.67 -23.96
N GLU A 479 -13.87 -39.95 -23.87
CA GLU A 479 -13.16 -40.84 -24.79
C GLU A 479 -13.42 -42.33 -24.52
N ASP A 480 -13.73 -42.72 -23.28
CA ASP A 480 -14.04 -44.11 -22.94
C ASP A 480 -15.38 -44.26 -22.17
N PRO A 481 -16.53 -44.22 -22.86
CA PRO A 481 -17.84 -44.36 -22.24
C PRO A 481 -18.07 -45.71 -21.55
N ARG A 482 -17.17 -46.71 -21.71
CA ARG A 482 -17.26 -48.00 -21.02
C ARG A 482 -16.69 -47.96 -19.60
N LYS A 483 -15.90 -46.94 -19.23
CA LYS A 483 -15.39 -46.75 -17.86
C LYS A 483 -16.36 -45.98 -16.95
N THR A 484 -17.41 -45.39 -17.52
CA THR A 484 -18.42 -44.59 -16.83
C THR A 484 -19.22 -45.32 -15.73
N PRO A 485 -19.52 -46.64 -15.79
CA PRO A 485 -20.35 -47.28 -14.76
C PRO A 485 -19.66 -47.42 -13.39
N LEU A 486 -18.33 -47.38 -13.31
CA LEU A 486 -17.58 -47.68 -12.07
C LEU A 486 -17.21 -46.45 -11.24
N LEU A 487 -17.40 -45.23 -11.76
CA LEU A 487 -17.03 -43.99 -11.07
C LEU A 487 -18.20 -43.24 -10.43
N LEU A 488 -19.43 -43.74 -10.59
CA LEU A 488 -20.63 -43.19 -9.95
C LEU A 488 -20.99 -43.89 -8.63
N GLU A 489 -20.24 -44.93 -8.24
CA GLU A 489 -20.48 -45.75 -7.03
C GLU A 489 -19.50 -45.47 -5.87
N ASN A 490 -18.55 -44.54 -6.02
CA ASN A 490 -17.64 -44.06 -4.96
C ASN A 490 -17.61 -42.53 -4.96
#